data_AF-A0A484YRN2-F1
#
_entry.id   AF-A0A484YRN2-F1
#
_cell.length_a   1.000
_cell.length_b   1.000
_cell.length_c   1.000
_cell.angle_alpha   90.00
_cell.angle_beta   90.00
_cell.angle_gamma   90.00
#
_symmetry.space_group_name_H-M   'P 1'
#
loop_
_entity.id
_entity.type
_entity.pdbx_description
1 polymer ?
#
loop_
_entity_poly.entity_id
_entity_poly.type
_entity_poly.pdbx_seq_one_letter_code
_entity_poly.pdbx_strand_id
1 'polypeptide(L)'
;MRKYFPDATILALTTNETTARQLVLSKGVVAHLVEEIASTDDFYIQGKELALQSGLAQKGDVVVMVSGALVPAGTTNTASVHVL
;
A
#
# COMPACT_ATOMS: atom_id res chain seq x y z
N MET A 1 -6.22 8.21 4.98
CA MET A 1 -6.44 6.86 5.54
C MET A 1 -6.23 6.82 7.04
N ARG A 2 -4.98 6.76 7.53
CA ARG A 2 -4.67 6.52 8.94
C ARG A 2 -5.37 7.45 9.94
N LYS A 3 -5.56 8.74 9.62
CA LYS A 3 -6.29 9.71 10.47
C LYS A 3 -7.68 9.20 10.94
N TYR A 4 -8.33 8.37 10.13
CA TYR A 4 -9.66 7.85 10.41
C TYR A 4 -9.67 6.55 11.21
N PHE A 5 -8.49 6.05 11.62
CA PHE A 5 -8.33 4.83 12.42
C PHE A 5 -9.18 3.65 11.89
N PRO A 6 -9.00 3.25 10.61
CA PRO A 6 -9.72 2.09 10.10
C PRO A 6 -9.33 0.84 10.88
N ASP A 7 -10.28 -0.10 11.02
CA ASP A 7 -10.02 -1.42 11.61
C ASP A 7 -9.13 -2.29 10.72
N ALA A 8 -9.17 -2.07 9.40
CA ALA A 8 -8.32 -2.75 8.44
C ALA A 8 -6.86 -2.30 8.55
N THR A 9 -5.93 -3.27 8.46
CA THR A 9 -4.49 -3.01 8.40
C THR A 9 -4.14 -2.26 7.12
N ILE A 10 -3.32 -1.21 7.24
CA ILE A 10 -2.81 -0.45 6.09
C ILE A 10 -1.45 -1.01 5.69
N LEU A 11 -1.36 -1.69 4.56
CA LEU A 11 -0.10 -2.06 3.95
C LEU A 11 0.42 -0.89 3.09
N ALA A 12 1.52 -0.28 3.49
CA ALA A 12 2.09 0.88 2.82
C ALA A 12 3.37 0.51 2.07
N LEU A 13 3.33 0.59 0.74
CA LEU A 13 4.51 0.40 -0.12
C LEU A 13 5.21 1.74 -0.30
N THR A 14 6.54 1.75 -0.18
CA THR A 14 7.34 2.95 -0.44
C THR A 14 8.72 2.55 -0.94
N THR A 15 9.32 3.38 -1.80
CA THR A 15 10.72 3.25 -2.23
C THR A 15 11.69 4.04 -1.33
N ASN A 16 11.17 4.83 -0.40
CA ASN A 16 11.97 5.67 0.48
C ASN A 16 12.15 5.00 1.85
N GLU A 17 13.39 4.64 2.17
CA GLU A 17 13.73 3.96 3.42
C GLU A 17 13.43 4.80 4.67
N THR A 18 13.59 6.12 4.59
CA THR A 18 13.24 7.02 5.70
C THR A 18 11.74 7.02 5.93
N THR A 19 10.93 7.08 4.86
CA THR A 19 9.47 6.98 4.94
C THR A 19 9.04 5.64 5.53
N ALA A 20 9.63 4.53 5.09
CA ALA A 20 9.33 3.20 5.62
C ALA A 20 9.54 3.16 7.14
N ARG A 21 10.70 3.63 7.62
CA ARG A 21 11.03 3.68 9.07
C ARG A 21 10.07 4.57 9.85
N GLN A 22 9.66 5.72 9.31
CA GLN A 22 8.69 6.61 9.96
C GLN A 22 7.30 5.98 10.05
N LEU A 23 6.86 5.26 9.01
CA LEU A 23 5.55 4.62 8.97
C LEU A 23 5.41 3.48 10.00
N VAL A 24 6.50 2.83 10.42
CA VAL A 24 6.49 1.82 11.49
C VAL A 24 5.98 2.40 12.82
N LEU A 25 6.14 3.71 13.07
CA LEU A 25 5.62 4.38 14.26
C LEU A 25 4.12 4.72 14.15
N SER A 26 3.51 4.51 12.99
CA SER A 26 2.09 4.79 12.75
C SER A 26 1.25 3.55 13.06
N LYS A 27 0.47 3.58 14.15
CA LYS A 27 -0.42 2.47 14.55
C LYS A 27 -1.25 1.92 13.36
N GLY A 28 -1.32 0.60 13.21
CA GLY A 28 -2.13 -0.04 12.17
C GLY A 28 -1.59 0.11 10.74
N VAL A 29 -0.35 0.62 10.59
CA VAL A 29 0.37 0.64 9.32
C VAL A 29 1.48 -0.40 9.36
N VAL A 30 1.53 -1.24 8.33
CA VAL A 30 2.67 -2.11 8.03
C VAL A 30 3.38 -1.53 6.82
N ALA A 31 4.61 -1.06 7.00
CA ALA A 31 5.40 -0.50 5.91
C ALA A 31 6.22 -1.58 5.22
N HIS A 32 6.27 -1.52 3.89
CA HIS A 32 7.11 -2.37 3.06
C HIS A 32 7.96 -1.50 2.15
N LEU A 33 9.28 -1.65 2.24
CA LEU A 33 10.21 -1.02 1.32
C LEU A 33 10.23 -1.83 0.03
N VAL A 34 9.97 -1.19 -1.10
CA VAL A 34 10.07 -1.78 -2.44
C VAL A 34 11.16 -1.05 -3.22
N GLU A 35 11.83 -1.72 -4.15
CA GLU A 35 12.92 -1.11 -4.91
C GLU A 35 12.41 -0.05 -5.88
N GLU A 36 11.34 -0.36 -6.62
CA GLU A 36 10.75 0.51 -7.62
C GLU A 36 9.24 0.23 -7.77
N ILE A 37 8.48 1.26 -8.17
CA ILE A 37 7.11 1.14 -8.66
C ILE A 37 7.05 1.89 -9.99
N ALA A 38 7.18 1.16 -11.10
CA ALA A 38 7.34 1.76 -12.42
C ALA A 38 6.02 2.30 -13.00
N SER A 39 4.88 1.76 -12.55
CA SER A 39 3.56 2.13 -13.02
C SER A 39 2.46 1.84 -12.00
N THR A 40 1.23 2.28 -12.29
CA THR A 40 0.05 1.94 -11.49
C THR A 40 -0.25 0.45 -11.53
N ASP A 41 -0.03 -0.22 -12.66
CA ASP A 41 -0.27 -1.67 -12.79
C ASP A 41 0.74 -2.47 -11.97
N ASP A 42 2.00 -2.03 -12.00
CA ASP A 42 3.07 -2.59 -11.18
C ASP A 42 2.75 -2.44 -9.68
N PHE A 43 2.24 -1.27 -9.26
CA PHE A 43 1.72 -1.06 -7.90
C PHE A 43 0.63 -2.07 -7.53
N TYR A 44 -0.30 -2.37 -8.44
CA TYR A 44 -1.34 -3.35 -8.18
C TYR A 44 -0.80 -4.77 -8.06
N ILE A 45 0.13 -5.17 -8.94
CA ILE A 45 0.73 -6.50 -8.90
C ILE A 45 1.51 -6.69 -7.60
N GLN A 46 2.46 -5.79 -7.32
CA GLN A 46 3.29 -5.87 -6.12
C GLN A 46 2.46 -5.79 -4.84
N GLY A 47 1.46 -4.89 -4.78
CA GLY A 47 0.62 -4.73 -3.59
C GLY A 47 -0.20 -5.98 -3.27
N LYS A 48 -0.73 -6.68 -4.29
CA LYS A 48 -1.47 -7.94 -4.11
C LYS A 48 -0.55 -9.08 -3.67
N GLU A 49 0.61 -9.21 -4.31
CA GLU A 49 1.60 -10.24 -3.95
C GLU A 49 2.09 -10.06 -2.51
N LEU A 50 2.43 -8.83 -2.12
CA LEU A 50 2.87 -8.52 -0.75
C LEU A 50 1.77 -8.74 0.28
N ALA A 51 0.52 -8.41 -0.03
CA ALA A 51 -0.61 -8.66 0.88
C ALA A 51 -0.77 -10.16 1.19
N LEU A 52 -0.61 -11.02 0.18
CA LEU A 52 -0.63 -12.47 0.34
C LEU A 52 0.61 -13.01 1.05
N GLN A 53 1.82 -12.57 0.66
CA GLN A 53 3.08 -13.04 1.23
C GLN A 53 3.26 -12.65 2.70
N SER A 54 2.77 -11.46 3.09
CA SER A 54 2.81 -10.98 4.47
C SER A 54 1.77 -11.63 5.38
N GLY A 55 0.84 -12.41 4.82
CA GLY A 55 -0.29 -13.00 5.56
C GLY A 55 -1.29 -11.96 6.09
N LEU A 56 -1.23 -10.72 5.60
CA LEU A 56 -2.16 -9.64 5.97
C LEU A 56 -3.52 -9.78 5.28
N ALA A 57 -3.57 -10.54 4.19
CA ALA A 57 -4.78 -10.89 3.48
C ALA A 57 -4.65 -12.27 2.82
N GLN A 58 -5.76 -12.85 2.41
CA GLN A 58 -5.84 -14.17 1.77
C GLN A 58 -6.63 -14.09 0.46
N LYS A 59 -6.51 -15.15 -0.37
CA LYS A 59 -7.27 -15.25 -1.62
C LYS A 59 -8.77 -15.14 -1.36
N GLY A 60 -9.46 -14.34 -2.16
CA GLY A 60 -10.88 -14.03 -2.01
C GLY A 60 -11.17 -12.81 -1.14
N ASP A 61 -10.18 -12.26 -0.42
CA ASP A 61 -10.36 -11.01 0.31
C ASP A 61 -10.48 -9.81 -0.64
N VAL A 62 -11.25 -8.81 -0.21
CA VAL A 62 -11.39 -7.54 -0.93
C VAL A 62 -10.37 -6.55 -0.39
N VAL A 63 -9.54 -6.00 -1.27
CA VAL A 63 -8.55 -4.98 -0.93
C VAL A 63 -8.87 -3.66 -1.62
N VAL A 64 -8.69 -2.57 -0.88
CA VAL A 64 -8.79 -1.20 -1.42
C VAL A 64 -7.37 -0.67 -1.61
N MET A 65 -7.00 -0.43 -2.87
CA MET A 65 -5.68 0.04 -3.25
C MET A 65 -5.75 1.52 -3.57
N VAL A 66 -4.88 2.32 -2.95
CA VAL A 66 -4.89 3.78 -3.09
C VAL A 66 -3.51 4.26 -3.51
N SER A 67 -3.45 4.99 -4.62
CA SER A 67 -2.21 5.46 -5.24
C SER A 67 -2.34 6.87 -5.82
N GLY A 68 -1.18 7.48 -6.06
CA GLY A 68 -1.04 8.68 -6.88
C GLY A 68 -0.51 8.26 -8.24
N ALA A 69 -1.40 7.86 -9.15
CA ALA A 69 -1.00 7.41 -10.48
C ALA A 69 -0.48 8.59 -11.33
N LEU A 70 0.74 8.47 -11.86
CA LEU A 70 1.33 9.33 -12.91
C LEU A 70 1.38 10.83 -12.58
N VAL A 71 1.63 11.18 -11.31
CA VAL A 71 1.69 12.57 -10.84
C VAL A 71 2.96 12.83 -10.03
N PRO A 72 3.49 14.08 -10.01
CA PRO A 72 4.61 14.45 -9.15
C PRO A 72 4.36 14.05 -7.69
N ALA A 73 5.44 13.69 -6.98
CA ALA A 73 5.38 13.28 -5.59
C ALA A 73 4.51 14.25 -4.75
N GLY A 74 3.51 13.72 -4.05
CA GLY A 74 2.66 14.50 -3.13
C GLY A 74 1.16 14.51 -3.46
N THR A 75 0.70 13.92 -4.57
CA THR A 75 -0.74 13.78 -4.84
C THR A 75 -1.16 12.31 -4.91
N THR A 76 -2.19 11.94 -4.15
CA THR A 76 -2.84 10.63 -4.18
C THR A 76 -4.24 10.85 -4.74
N ASN A 77 -4.48 10.44 -5.98
CA ASN A 77 -5.67 10.80 -6.75
C ASN A 77 -6.57 9.62 -7.10
N THR A 78 -6.13 8.38 -6.85
CA THR A 78 -6.79 7.18 -7.33
C THR A 78 -7.03 6.20 -6.19
N ALA A 79 -8.25 5.64 -6.13
CA ALA A 79 -8.62 4.51 -5.29
C ALA A 79 -9.31 3.46 -6.15
N SER A 80 -8.91 2.20 -6.01
CA SER A 80 -9.48 1.07 -6.74
C SER A 80 -9.72 -0.12 -5.81
N VAL A 81 -10.68 -0.95 -6.16
CA VAL A 81 -11.08 -2.12 -5.36
C VAL A 81 -10.77 -3.38 -6.16
N HIS A 82 -10.10 -4.33 -5.51
CA HIS A 82 -9.65 -5.58 -6.13
C HIS A 82 -9.96 -6.77 -5.23
N VAL A 83 -10.09 -7.94 -5.82
CA VAL A 83 -10.16 -9.23 -5.10
C VAL A 83 -8.81 -9.94 -5.28
N LEU A 84 -8.27 -10.51 -4.19
CA LEU A 84 -7.00 -11.24 -4.16
C LEU A 84 -7.09 -12.68 -4.65
#